data_AF-X1LF67-F1
#
_entry.id   AF-X1LF67-F1
#
_cell.length_a   1.000
_cell.length_b   1.000
_cell.length_c   1.000
_cell.angle_alpha   90.00
_cell.angle_beta   90.00
_cell.angle_gamma   90.00
#
_symmetry.space_group_name_H-M   'P 1'
#
loop_
_entity.id
_entity.type
_entity.pdbx_description
1 polymer ?
#
loop_
_entity_poly.entity_id
_entity_poly.type
_entity_poly.pdbx_seq_one_letter_code
_entity_poly.pdbx_strand_id
1 'polypeptide(L)'
;DSNLKNKGCFLDENILCYGAITAAGCDLMCPNSGDICFGCFKSTENPGEKVIQLREILFSTVELEPEHAASLQHFLDLFTGASNITNFYFRGDILQRLAYEPNSFELRDVQIGEDRKFALNVALSGVEIIDDILGISLYLLRDDPNFKFSSKSVCSHCDRDITDKLPVQLKRDYEGLSTMDTCFLEQGYICIGPVTQAGCGTICPNKANAPCLGCYGAVTGVVDPGVKFISTLGSLCKDKDPDEVMELIKDPAGLFNRFTLAASSLGHKYHDKTIAE
;
A
#
# COMPACT_ATOMS: atom_id res chain seq x y z
N ASP A 1 5.51 27.75 -3.85
CA ASP A 1 6.98 27.90 -3.89
C ASP A 1 7.66 27.26 -2.70
N SER A 2 7.99 25.98 -2.82
CA SER A 2 8.96 25.33 -1.94
C SER A 2 10.34 25.91 -2.26
N ASN A 3 10.83 26.74 -1.34
CA ASN A 3 12.17 27.35 -1.36
C ASN A 3 13.24 26.22 -1.26
N LEU A 4 13.60 25.61 -2.38
CA LEU A 4 14.73 24.67 -2.49
C LEU A 4 16.05 25.44 -2.40
N LYS A 5 16.35 25.93 -1.20
CA LYS A 5 17.46 26.86 -0.96
C LYS A 5 18.87 26.23 -0.97
N ASN A 6 19.06 24.94 -1.31
CA ASN A 6 20.41 24.36 -1.30
C ASN A 6 20.75 23.30 -2.39
N LYS A 7 19.80 22.69 -3.12
CA LYS A 7 20.12 21.58 -4.07
C LYS A 7 19.42 21.61 -5.45
N GLY A 8 18.68 22.67 -5.80
CA GLY A 8 17.93 22.71 -7.08
C GLY A 8 16.58 21.98 -7.01
N CYS A 9 15.79 21.98 -8.09
CA CYS A 9 14.46 21.38 -8.12
C CYS A 9 14.48 19.97 -8.72
N PHE A 10 13.86 19.01 -8.03
CA PHE A 10 13.69 17.62 -8.51
C PHE A 10 13.06 17.55 -9.92
N LEU A 11 12.15 18.47 -10.24
CA LEU A 11 11.53 18.53 -11.56
C LEU A 11 12.53 18.88 -12.67
N ASP A 12 13.62 19.59 -12.36
CA ASP A 12 14.66 19.93 -13.33
C ASP A 12 15.52 18.70 -13.68
N GLU A 13 15.53 17.68 -12.81
CA GLU A 13 16.20 16.38 -12.99
C GLU A 13 15.23 15.30 -13.51
N ASN A 14 14.02 15.67 -13.95
CA ASN A 14 12.96 14.75 -14.38
C ASN A 14 12.50 13.76 -13.27
N ILE A 15 12.66 14.15 -12.01
CA ILE A 15 12.18 13.40 -10.85
C ILE A 15 10.82 13.98 -10.43
N LEU A 16 9.79 13.12 -10.38
CA LEU A 16 8.44 13.53 -10.03
C LEU A 16 8.38 14.03 -8.58
N CYS A 17 7.99 15.29 -8.41
CA CYS A 17 7.79 15.91 -7.11
C CYS A 17 6.49 16.72 -7.12
N TYR A 18 5.61 16.42 -6.18
CA TYR A 18 4.23 16.92 -6.16
C TYR A 18 4.06 18.15 -5.25
N GLY A 19 5.18 18.71 -4.76
CA GLY A 19 5.16 19.90 -3.89
C GLY A 19 4.52 21.12 -4.56
N ALA A 20 4.55 21.21 -5.90
CA ALA A 20 3.93 22.32 -6.63
C ALA A 20 2.39 22.33 -6.55
N ILE A 21 1.77 21.15 -6.38
CA ILE A 21 0.31 20.98 -6.29
C ILE A 21 -0.19 20.76 -4.85
N THR A 22 0.74 20.73 -3.88
CA THR A 22 0.45 20.50 -2.46
C THR A 22 0.33 21.84 -1.73
N ALA A 23 -0.68 22.00 -0.88
CA ALA A 23 -0.87 23.22 -0.10
C ALA A 23 0.29 23.48 0.88
N ALA A 24 0.57 24.76 1.10
CA ALA A 24 1.54 25.20 2.09
C ALA A 24 1.03 24.92 3.53
N GLY A 25 1.95 24.67 4.46
CA GLY A 25 1.63 24.39 5.87
C GLY A 25 1.97 22.99 6.35
N CYS A 26 2.61 22.16 5.52
CA CYS A 26 3.23 20.93 5.97
C CYS A 26 4.54 21.27 6.72
N ASP A 27 4.55 21.17 8.05
CA ASP A 27 5.74 21.47 8.89
C ASP A 27 6.96 20.62 8.53
N LEU A 28 6.73 19.44 7.94
CA LEU A 28 7.78 18.49 7.56
C LEU A 28 8.55 18.89 6.29
N MET A 29 8.02 19.80 5.46
CA MET A 29 8.61 20.32 4.21
C MET A 29 9.64 19.36 3.57
N CYS A 30 9.23 18.18 3.11
CA CYS A 30 10.12 17.11 2.63
C CYS A 30 11.24 17.59 1.66
N PRO A 31 10.95 18.48 0.69
CA PRO A 31 11.99 18.99 -0.23
C PRO A 31 13.11 19.78 0.46
N ASN A 32 12.85 20.37 1.63
CA ASN A 32 13.89 21.08 2.40
C ASN A 32 14.86 20.10 3.08
N SER A 33 14.41 18.90 3.39
CA SER A 33 15.22 17.81 3.96
C SER A 33 15.96 16.99 2.90
N GLY A 34 15.70 17.25 1.62
CA GLY A 34 16.25 16.49 0.49
C GLY A 34 15.37 15.32 0.05
N ASP A 35 14.13 15.24 0.53
CA ASP A 35 13.17 14.19 0.19
C ASP A 35 12.13 14.68 -0.83
N ILE A 36 11.54 13.75 -1.58
CA ILE A 36 10.46 14.03 -2.53
C ILE A 36 9.17 14.38 -1.76
N CYS A 37 8.44 15.39 -2.23
CA CYS A 37 7.10 15.67 -1.71
C CYS A 37 6.07 14.83 -2.46
N PHE A 38 5.38 13.93 -1.74
CA PHE A 38 4.32 13.06 -2.28
C PHE A 38 2.90 13.59 -2.10
N GLY A 39 2.72 14.87 -1.76
CA GLY A 39 1.38 15.46 -1.67
C GLY A 39 0.50 14.92 -0.54
N CYS A 40 1.09 14.61 0.61
CA CYS A 40 0.37 14.17 1.82
C CYS A 40 -0.64 15.18 2.39
N PHE A 41 -0.63 16.43 1.91
CA PHE A 41 -1.49 17.51 2.38
C PHE A 41 -2.44 17.94 1.26
N LYS A 42 -3.51 18.67 1.60
CA LYS A 42 -4.55 19.09 0.65
C LYS A 42 -3.95 19.79 -0.58
N SER A 43 -4.68 19.79 -1.70
CA SER A 43 -4.28 20.52 -2.90
C SER A 43 -4.11 22.02 -2.62
N THR A 44 -3.13 22.65 -3.27
CA THR A 44 -3.02 24.11 -3.26
C THR A 44 -4.18 24.75 -4.01
N GLU A 45 -4.74 25.83 -3.47
CA GLU A 45 -5.73 26.66 -4.17
C GLU A 45 -5.07 27.57 -5.21
N ASN A 46 -3.77 27.86 -5.04
CA ASN A 46 -3.00 28.77 -5.88
C ASN A 46 -1.76 28.04 -6.42
N PRO A 47 -1.86 27.36 -7.58
CA PRO A 47 -0.73 26.67 -8.20
C PRO A 47 0.31 27.67 -8.72
N GLY A 48 1.59 27.42 -8.43
CA GLY A 48 2.72 28.22 -8.95
C GLY A 48 3.24 27.73 -10.31
N GLU A 49 4.29 28.36 -10.83
CA GLU A 49 4.86 28.04 -12.16
C GLU A 49 5.35 26.59 -12.28
N LYS A 50 5.86 26.00 -11.20
CA LYS A 50 6.35 24.61 -11.17
C LYS A 50 5.27 23.56 -11.42
N VAL A 51 3.98 23.90 -11.30
CA VAL A 51 2.87 23.00 -11.67
C VAL A 51 2.84 22.75 -13.17
N ILE A 52 3.19 23.77 -13.97
CA ILE A 52 3.25 23.65 -15.43
C ILE A 52 4.33 22.65 -15.82
N GLN A 53 5.52 22.75 -15.20
CA GLN A 53 6.63 21.81 -15.42
C GLN A 53 6.26 20.37 -15.06
N LEU A 54 5.61 20.15 -13.91
CA LEU A 54 5.14 18.81 -13.52
C LEU A 54 4.13 18.25 -14.52
N ARG A 55 3.19 19.09 -14.99
CA ARG A 55 2.20 18.69 -16.00
C ARG A 55 2.86 18.32 -17.32
N GLU A 56 3.84 19.09 -17.78
CA GLU A 56 4.59 18.83 -19.03
C GLU A 56 5.36 17.52 -18.97
N ILE A 57 6.03 17.22 -17.84
CA ILE A 57 6.72 15.95 -17.62
C ILE A 57 5.72 14.79 -17.80
N LEU A 58 4.61 14.80 -17.05
CA LEU A 58 3.59 13.75 -17.12
C LEU A 58 2.90 13.67 -18.48
N PHE A 59 2.75 14.80 -19.16
CA PHE A 59 2.19 14.85 -20.51
C PHE A 59 3.12 14.18 -21.52
N SER A 60 4.43 14.43 -21.42
CA SER A 60 5.43 13.83 -22.32
C SER A 60 5.67 12.32 -22.09
N THR A 61 5.32 11.80 -20.92
CA THR A 61 5.51 10.37 -20.58
C THR A 61 4.58 9.45 -21.39
N VAL A 62 5.11 8.60 -22.26
CA VAL A 62 4.31 7.61 -23.00
C VAL A 62 4.12 6.32 -22.21
N GLU A 63 5.22 5.80 -21.65
CA GLU A 63 5.24 4.64 -20.76
C GLU A 63 5.90 5.02 -19.44
N LEU A 64 5.41 4.46 -18.33
CA LEU A 64 5.94 4.74 -17.00
C LEU A 64 7.15 3.86 -16.70
N GLU A 65 8.26 4.49 -16.32
CA GLU A 65 9.35 3.79 -15.64
C GLU A 65 8.86 3.27 -14.28
N PRO A 66 9.33 2.09 -13.80
CA PRO A 66 8.86 1.50 -12.54
C PRO A 66 8.93 2.45 -11.33
N GLU A 67 9.97 3.30 -11.28
CA GLU A 67 10.15 4.30 -10.23
C GLU A 67 9.09 5.41 -10.32
N HIS A 68 8.77 5.88 -11.52
CA HIS A 68 7.73 6.88 -11.75
C HIS A 68 6.33 6.32 -11.47
N ALA A 69 6.06 5.06 -11.85
CA ALA A 69 4.82 4.38 -11.51
C ALA A 69 4.63 4.27 -9.99
N ALA A 70 5.66 3.83 -9.26
CA ALA A 70 5.63 3.75 -7.80
C ALA A 70 5.43 5.12 -7.15
N SER A 71 6.11 6.15 -7.67
CA SER A 71 5.97 7.54 -7.22
C SER A 71 4.54 8.06 -7.42
N LEU A 72 3.96 7.87 -8.62
CA LEU A 72 2.59 8.32 -8.92
C LEU A 72 1.56 7.61 -8.07
N GLN A 73 1.70 6.30 -7.90
CA GLN A 73 0.79 5.54 -7.06
C GLN A 73 0.87 6.03 -5.61
N HIS A 74 2.09 6.23 -5.07
CA HIS A 74 2.25 6.72 -3.71
C HIS A 74 1.67 8.13 -3.52
N PHE A 75 1.88 9.01 -4.50
CA PHE A 75 1.25 10.33 -4.52
C PHE A 75 -0.27 10.25 -4.50
N LEU A 76 -0.89 9.42 -5.35
CA LEU A 76 -2.36 9.31 -5.40
C LEU A 76 -2.94 8.65 -4.14
N ASP A 77 -2.25 7.66 -3.56
CA ASP A 77 -2.62 7.05 -2.26
C ASP A 77 -2.75 8.15 -1.19
N LEU A 78 -1.78 9.06 -1.15
CA LEU A 78 -1.71 10.14 -0.17
C LEU A 78 -2.66 11.31 -0.48
N PHE A 79 -2.71 11.73 -1.74
CA PHE A 79 -3.45 12.91 -2.19
C PHE A 79 -4.96 12.70 -2.08
N THR A 80 -5.46 11.51 -2.42
CA THR A 80 -6.88 11.19 -2.30
C THR A 80 -7.33 11.10 -0.85
N GLY A 81 -6.40 10.80 0.06
CA GLY A 81 -6.67 10.63 1.49
C GLY A 81 -7.67 9.52 1.77
N ALA A 82 -7.97 8.65 0.79
CA ALA A 82 -8.87 7.54 0.97
C ALA A 82 -8.17 6.51 1.87
N SER A 83 -8.75 6.25 3.04
CA SER A 83 -8.36 5.09 3.83
C SER A 83 -8.61 3.87 2.96
N ASN A 84 -7.54 3.28 2.43
CA ASN A 84 -7.61 2.15 1.51
C ASN A 84 -8.06 0.90 2.31
N ILE A 85 -9.36 0.85 2.65
CA ILE A 85 -10.02 -0.24 3.37
C ILE A 85 -10.52 -1.20 2.31
N THR A 86 -9.60 -1.95 1.75
CA THR A 86 -9.77 -2.86 0.61
C THR A 86 -10.80 -3.98 0.80
N ASN A 87 -11.15 -4.33 2.04
CA ASN A 87 -12.24 -5.27 2.33
C ASN A 87 -13.64 -4.72 2.01
N PHE A 88 -13.73 -3.42 1.76
CA PHE A 88 -14.96 -2.76 1.35
C PHE A 88 -14.67 -1.96 0.09
N TYR A 89 -15.22 -2.41 -1.04
CA TYR A 89 -15.16 -1.61 -2.25
C TYR A 89 -15.92 -0.30 -2.01
N PHE A 90 -15.17 0.79 -1.92
CA PHE A 90 -15.72 2.13 -1.84
C PHE A 90 -15.50 2.83 -3.18
N ARG A 91 -16.58 2.99 -3.96
CA ARG A 91 -16.51 3.61 -5.29
C ARG A 91 -15.97 5.06 -5.29
N GLY A 92 -16.00 5.74 -4.13
CA GLY A 92 -15.40 7.06 -3.95
C GLY A 92 -13.87 7.04 -3.84
N ASP A 93 -13.27 5.88 -3.52
CA ASP A 93 -11.83 5.66 -3.66
C ASP A 93 -11.53 5.45 -5.15
N ILE A 94 -10.92 6.47 -5.75
CA ILE A 94 -10.64 6.48 -7.18
C ILE A 94 -9.59 5.45 -7.60
N LEU A 95 -8.68 5.03 -6.72
CA LEU A 95 -7.68 4.00 -7.03
C LEU A 95 -8.32 2.61 -7.00
N GLN A 96 -9.21 2.34 -6.05
CA GLN A 96 -10.03 1.12 -6.06
C GLN A 96 -10.93 1.07 -7.29
N ARG A 97 -11.62 2.17 -7.60
CA ARG A 97 -12.46 2.26 -8.79
C ARG A 97 -11.64 2.08 -10.08
N LEU A 98 -10.45 2.66 -10.15
CA LEU A 98 -9.56 2.52 -11.31
C LEU A 98 -9.20 1.05 -11.57
N ALA A 99 -8.99 0.28 -10.51
CA ALA A 99 -8.60 -1.10 -10.63
C ALA A 99 -9.76 -2.09 -10.84
N TYR A 100 -10.90 -1.89 -10.18
CA TYR A 100 -12.05 -2.80 -10.30
C TYR A 100 -12.99 -2.43 -11.47
N GLU A 101 -13.16 -1.14 -11.75
CA GLU A 101 -14.09 -0.61 -12.76
C GLU A 101 -13.41 0.46 -13.65
N PRO A 102 -12.28 0.18 -14.33
CA PRO A 102 -11.55 1.17 -15.13
C PRO A 102 -12.42 1.85 -16.20
N ASN A 103 -13.34 1.10 -16.81
CA ASN A 103 -14.26 1.58 -17.84
C ASN A 103 -15.36 2.52 -17.31
N SER A 104 -15.46 2.67 -15.99
CA SER A 104 -16.43 3.58 -15.39
C SER A 104 -15.98 5.05 -15.43
N PHE A 105 -14.71 5.33 -15.75
CA PHE A 105 -14.20 6.69 -15.91
C PHE A 105 -14.48 7.24 -17.31
N GLU A 106 -14.93 8.49 -17.38
CA GLU A 106 -15.03 9.21 -18.64
C GLU A 106 -13.64 9.68 -19.08
N LEU A 107 -13.36 9.59 -20.38
CA LEU A 107 -12.14 10.13 -20.97
C LEU A 107 -12.33 11.61 -21.32
N ARG A 108 -11.28 12.39 -21.12
CA ARG A 108 -11.16 13.78 -21.56
C ARG A 108 -9.82 13.97 -22.26
N ASP A 109 -9.77 14.95 -23.15
CA ASP A 109 -8.52 15.37 -23.78
C ASP A 109 -7.91 16.52 -23.00
N VAL A 110 -6.61 16.43 -22.71
CA VAL A 110 -5.79 17.54 -22.22
C VAL A 110 -4.94 18.02 -23.39
N GLN A 111 -4.95 19.33 -23.65
CA GLN A 111 -4.20 19.96 -24.73
C GLN A 111 -3.07 20.82 -24.15
N ILE A 112 -1.84 20.59 -24.61
CA ILE A 112 -0.69 21.45 -24.33
C ILE A 112 -0.10 21.87 -25.68
N GLY A 113 -0.24 23.14 -26.03
CA GLY A 113 0.15 23.62 -27.37
C GLY A 113 -0.71 22.96 -28.46
N GLU A 114 -0.07 22.26 -29.40
CA GLU A 114 -0.73 21.51 -30.48
C GLU A 114 -0.98 20.04 -30.12
N ASP A 115 -0.30 19.53 -29.10
CA ASP A 115 -0.36 18.11 -28.73
C ASP A 115 -1.58 17.81 -27.84
N ARG A 116 -2.12 16.61 -27.99
CA ARG A 116 -3.27 16.10 -27.22
C ARG A 116 -2.94 14.79 -26.54
N LYS A 117 -3.39 14.65 -25.30
CA LYS A 117 -3.26 13.41 -24.53
C LYS A 117 -4.57 13.09 -23.82
N PHE A 118 -4.91 11.80 -23.81
CA PHE A 118 -6.05 11.31 -23.05
C PHE A 118 -5.75 11.35 -21.55
N ALA A 119 -6.76 11.73 -20.78
CA ALA A 119 -6.76 11.75 -19.33
C ALA A 119 -8.12 11.26 -18.80
N LEU A 120 -8.15 10.79 -17.56
CA LEU A 120 -9.43 10.49 -16.89
C LEU A 120 -10.09 11.77 -16.38
N ASN A 121 -11.40 11.87 -16.55
CA ASN A 121 -12.18 12.99 -16.02
C ASN A 121 -12.36 12.84 -14.51
N VAL A 122 -11.62 13.63 -13.74
CA VAL A 122 -11.66 13.69 -12.28
C VAL A 122 -11.74 15.14 -11.81
N ALA A 123 -12.46 15.40 -10.72
CA ALA A 123 -12.63 16.72 -10.12
C ALA A 123 -12.36 16.60 -8.61
N LEU A 124 -11.10 16.38 -8.24
CA LEU A 124 -10.71 16.09 -6.86
C LEU A 124 -10.20 17.34 -6.14
N SER A 125 -9.52 18.22 -6.86
CA SER A 125 -8.94 19.46 -6.32
C SER A 125 -9.84 20.67 -6.53
N GLY A 126 -10.69 20.66 -7.56
CA GLY A 126 -11.46 21.82 -8.00
C GLY A 126 -10.62 22.87 -8.75
N VAL A 127 -9.35 22.57 -9.01
CA VAL A 127 -8.41 23.41 -9.76
C VAL A 127 -8.04 22.69 -11.04
N GLU A 128 -8.43 23.24 -12.19
CA GLU A 128 -8.35 22.58 -13.51
C GLU A 128 -6.97 21.97 -13.79
N ILE A 129 -5.88 22.74 -13.62
CA ILE A 129 -4.52 22.26 -13.90
C ILE A 129 -4.08 21.10 -12.99
N ILE A 130 -4.58 21.04 -11.76
CA ILE A 130 -4.28 19.94 -10.83
C ILE A 130 -5.13 18.72 -11.19
N ASP A 131 -6.39 18.94 -11.54
CA ASP A 131 -7.28 17.88 -12.02
C ASP A 131 -6.79 17.28 -13.37
N ASP A 132 -6.14 18.06 -14.23
CA ASP A 132 -5.41 17.56 -15.42
C ASP A 132 -4.31 16.60 -15.01
N ILE A 133 -3.46 17.00 -14.06
CA ILE A 133 -2.34 16.20 -13.57
C ILE A 133 -2.86 14.88 -12.98
N LEU A 134 -3.91 14.93 -12.16
CA LEU A 134 -4.54 13.76 -11.58
C LEU A 134 -5.14 12.85 -12.67
N GLY A 135 -5.84 13.42 -13.64
CA GLY A 135 -6.44 12.69 -14.75
C GLY A 135 -5.39 12.00 -15.63
N ILE A 136 -4.29 12.68 -15.96
CA ILE A 136 -3.16 12.09 -16.72
C ILE A 136 -2.48 11.00 -15.89
N SER A 137 -2.23 11.25 -14.60
CA SER A 137 -1.59 10.28 -13.70
C SER A 137 -2.39 8.99 -13.60
N LEU A 138 -3.71 9.08 -13.43
CA LEU A 138 -4.59 7.91 -13.37
C LEU A 138 -4.68 7.19 -14.71
N TYR A 139 -4.68 7.93 -15.83
CA TYR A 139 -4.68 7.33 -17.16
C TYR A 139 -3.39 6.52 -17.41
N LEU A 140 -2.23 7.08 -17.05
CA LEU A 140 -0.94 6.39 -17.17
C LEU A 140 -0.87 5.15 -16.27
N LEU A 141 -1.38 5.23 -15.03
CA LEU A 141 -1.38 4.10 -14.10
C LEU A 141 -2.38 3.00 -14.47
N ARG A 142 -3.49 3.34 -15.14
CA ARG A 142 -4.55 2.38 -15.47
C ARG A 142 -4.02 1.14 -16.18
N ASP A 143 -3.10 1.35 -17.11
CA ASP A 143 -2.57 0.32 -18.00
C ASP A 143 -1.15 -0.14 -17.59
N ASP A 144 -0.63 0.36 -16.46
CA ASP A 144 0.72 0.07 -15.98
C ASP A 144 0.78 -1.29 -15.23
N PRO A 145 1.73 -2.19 -15.55
CA PRO A 145 1.85 -3.50 -14.91
C PRO A 145 2.29 -3.43 -13.43
N ASN A 146 2.85 -2.29 -12.99
CA ASN A 146 3.24 -2.05 -11.61
C ASN A 146 2.15 -1.37 -10.79
N PHE A 147 1.03 -0.97 -11.40
CA PHE A 147 -0.11 -0.41 -10.69
C PHE A 147 -0.73 -1.45 -9.76
N LYS A 148 -0.60 -1.18 -8.46
CA LYS A 148 -0.95 -2.14 -7.41
C LYS A 148 -1.74 -1.47 -6.30
N PHE A 149 -2.96 -1.04 -6.60
CA PHE A 149 -3.85 -0.33 -5.67
C PHE A 149 -4.19 -1.10 -4.36
N SER A 150 -3.80 -2.38 -4.28
CA SER A 150 -4.22 -3.30 -3.22
C SER A 150 -3.16 -4.35 -2.85
N SER A 151 -1.96 -4.30 -3.45
CA SER A 151 -0.93 -5.34 -3.23
C SER A 151 -0.04 -5.11 -2.02
N LYS A 152 -0.14 -3.96 -1.37
CA LYS A 152 0.71 -3.65 -0.20
C LYS A 152 0.19 -4.49 0.96
N SER A 153 1.09 -5.28 1.55
CA SER A 153 0.81 -5.93 2.83
C SER A 153 0.99 -4.95 3.98
N VAL A 154 0.50 -5.31 5.17
CA VAL A 154 0.72 -4.53 6.41
C VAL A 154 2.21 -4.23 6.62
N CYS A 155 3.12 -5.13 6.20
CA CYS A 155 4.57 -4.91 6.29
C CYS A 155 5.06 -3.66 5.55
N SER A 156 4.37 -3.23 4.50
CA SER A 156 4.75 -2.04 3.70
C SER A 156 4.61 -0.72 4.47
N HIS A 157 3.85 -0.72 5.55
CA HIS A 157 3.59 0.45 6.40
C HIS A 157 3.92 0.14 7.88
N CYS A 158 4.77 -0.85 8.12
CA CYS A 158 5.18 -1.24 9.47
C CYS A 158 6.44 -0.47 9.82
N ASP A 159 6.46 0.17 10.99
CA ASP A 159 7.59 1.01 11.42
C ASP A 159 8.76 0.16 11.98
N ARG A 160 8.58 -1.17 11.99
CA ARG A 160 9.54 -2.11 12.57
C ARG A 160 10.64 -2.47 11.58
N ASP A 161 11.86 -2.49 12.08
CA ASP A 161 13.04 -2.91 11.35
C ASP A 161 13.03 -4.42 11.09
N ILE A 162 13.39 -4.77 9.87
CA ILE A 162 13.60 -6.15 9.43
C ILE A 162 15.09 -6.32 9.22
N THR A 163 15.76 -6.97 10.17
CA THR A 163 17.21 -7.16 10.16
C THR A 163 17.58 -8.53 9.62
N ASP A 164 16.82 -9.56 10.01
CA ASP A 164 17.05 -10.94 9.60
C ASP A 164 15.72 -11.67 9.45
N LYS A 165 15.47 -12.28 8.29
CA LYS A 165 14.14 -12.82 7.97
C LYS A 165 13.78 -14.08 8.76
N LEU A 166 14.65 -14.60 9.63
CA LEU A 166 14.44 -15.89 10.31
C LEU A 166 14.19 -15.72 11.82
N PRO A 167 13.12 -16.33 12.38
CA PRO A 167 12.90 -16.36 13.83
C PRO A 167 13.96 -17.21 14.53
N VAL A 168 14.59 -16.65 15.57
CA VAL A 168 15.50 -17.42 16.43
C VAL A 168 14.75 -18.56 17.15
N GLN A 169 13.57 -18.26 17.69
CA GLN A 169 12.67 -19.21 18.35
C GLN A 169 11.23 -18.73 18.17
N LEU A 170 10.27 -19.62 17.95
CA LEU A 170 8.86 -19.27 17.93
C LEU A 170 8.31 -19.11 19.36
N LYS A 171 7.46 -18.11 19.56
CA LYS A 171 6.86 -17.74 20.85
C LYS A 171 5.37 -17.57 20.72
N ARG A 172 4.65 -17.90 21.78
CA ARG A 172 3.25 -17.52 21.97
C ARG A 172 3.16 -16.07 22.42
N ASP A 173 1.98 -15.48 22.22
CA ASP A 173 1.67 -14.09 22.52
C ASP A 173 1.95 -13.67 23.98
N TYR A 174 1.81 -14.60 24.93
CA TYR A 174 2.10 -14.34 26.35
C TYR A 174 3.57 -14.59 26.75
N GLU A 175 4.42 -15.10 25.86
CA GLU A 175 5.78 -15.51 26.19
C GLU A 175 6.76 -14.34 26.01
N GLY A 176 7.13 -13.72 27.13
CA GLY A 176 8.05 -12.60 27.16
C GLY A 176 7.41 -11.27 26.76
N LEU A 177 8.24 -10.24 26.59
CA LEU A 177 7.82 -8.91 26.17
C LEU A 177 8.48 -8.58 24.84
N SER A 178 7.68 -8.15 23.86
CA SER A 178 8.17 -7.72 22.57
C SER A 178 8.77 -6.31 22.63
N THR A 179 9.83 -6.09 21.88
CA THR A 179 10.37 -4.74 21.61
C THR A 179 9.49 -4.02 20.59
N MET A 180 9.59 -2.69 20.52
CA MET A 180 8.85 -1.88 19.54
C MET A 180 9.53 -1.78 18.18
N ASP A 181 10.86 -1.90 18.15
CA ASP A 181 11.65 -1.58 16.96
C ASP A 181 11.82 -2.80 16.04
N THR A 182 12.06 -3.99 16.61
CA THR A 182 12.33 -5.20 15.81
C THR A 182 11.04 -5.83 15.27
N CYS A 183 11.08 -6.40 14.07
CA CYS A 183 9.96 -7.14 13.50
C CYS A 183 9.52 -8.32 14.40
N PHE A 184 8.20 -8.48 14.60
CA PHE A 184 7.62 -9.52 15.45
C PHE A 184 8.00 -10.94 15.02
N LEU A 185 8.07 -11.20 13.71
CA LEU A 185 8.44 -12.52 13.20
C LEU A 185 9.88 -12.87 13.58
N GLU A 186 10.81 -11.91 13.54
CA GLU A 186 12.21 -12.13 13.97
C GLU A 186 12.30 -12.39 15.47
N GLN A 187 11.47 -11.67 16.24
CA GLN A 187 11.35 -11.86 17.69
C GLN A 187 10.71 -13.19 18.09
N GLY A 188 10.12 -13.92 17.13
CA GLY A 188 9.49 -15.22 17.33
C GLY A 188 7.97 -15.21 17.38
N TYR A 189 7.33 -14.05 17.38
CA TYR A 189 5.88 -13.94 17.51
C TYR A 189 5.20 -14.11 16.16
N ILE A 190 4.14 -14.92 16.13
CA ILE A 190 3.33 -15.11 14.93
C ILE A 190 2.61 -13.81 14.57
N CYS A 191 3.02 -13.18 13.47
CA CYS A 191 2.44 -11.97 12.92
C CYS A 191 1.97 -12.21 11.49
N ILE A 192 0.68 -12.09 11.22
CA ILE A 192 0.05 -12.40 9.92
C ILE A 192 0.19 -11.22 8.93
N GLY A 193 0.87 -10.14 9.33
CA GLY A 193 1.08 -8.94 8.53
C GLY A 193 1.57 -9.17 7.09
N PRO A 194 2.49 -10.12 6.80
CA PRO A 194 2.99 -10.34 5.44
C PRO A 194 1.93 -10.79 4.43
N VAL A 195 0.88 -11.48 4.89
CA VAL A 195 -0.21 -11.95 4.03
C VAL A 195 -1.50 -11.15 4.24
N THR A 196 -1.46 -10.15 5.13
CA THR A 196 -2.59 -9.29 5.44
C THR A 196 -2.50 -8.02 4.63
N GLN A 197 -3.63 -7.61 4.06
CA GLN A 197 -3.72 -6.38 3.30
C GLN A 197 -3.46 -5.13 4.14
N ALA A 198 -2.72 -4.16 3.57
CA ALA A 198 -2.53 -2.84 4.17
C ALA A 198 -3.83 -2.02 4.18
N GLY A 199 -3.85 -0.95 4.98
CA GLY A 199 -4.99 -0.02 5.06
C GLY A 199 -5.34 0.39 6.50
N CYS A 200 -4.98 -0.45 7.48
CA CYS A 200 -5.24 -0.19 8.90
C CYS A 200 -4.24 0.75 9.59
N GLY A 201 -3.31 1.33 8.84
CA GLY A 201 -2.20 2.14 9.37
C GLY A 201 -1.25 1.35 10.29
N THR A 202 -1.24 0.01 10.18
CA THR A 202 -0.42 -0.89 11.00
C THR A 202 -0.60 -0.64 12.51
N ILE A 203 -1.86 -0.39 12.92
CA ILE A 203 -2.18 0.01 14.29
C ILE A 203 -1.74 -1.03 15.34
N CYS A 204 -1.89 -2.34 15.08
CA CYS A 204 -1.51 -3.35 16.08
C CYS A 204 0.01 -3.34 16.32
N PRO A 205 0.86 -3.47 15.28
CA PRO A 205 2.31 -3.48 15.51
C PRO A 205 2.89 -2.13 15.96
N ASN A 206 2.39 -1.01 15.42
CA ASN A 206 3.00 0.30 15.64
C ASN A 206 2.43 1.03 16.87
N LYS A 207 1.16 0.79 17.25
CA LYS A 207 0.51 1.51 18.37
C LYS A 207 0.22 0.61 19.58
N ALA A 208 -0.11 -0.66 19.37
CA ALA A 208 -0.48 -1.57 20.44
C ALA A 208 0.64 -2.51 20.89
N ASN A 209 1.81 -2.47 20.24
CA ASN A 209 2.88 -3.46 20.41
C ASN A 209 2.37 -4.91 20.33
N ALA A 210 1.48 -5.18 19.36
CA ALA A 210 0.89 -6.50 19.17
C ALA A 210 1.05 -7.00 17.72
N PRO A 211 1.26 -8.31 17.50
CA PRO A 211 1.28 -8.88 16.16
C PRO A 211 0.00 -8.61 15.37
N CYS A 212 0.14 -8.50 14.05
CA CYS A 212 -1.01 -8.41 13.15
C CYS A 212 -1.79 -9.73 13.16
N LEU A 213 -3.12 -9.63 13.32
CA LEU A 213 -4.02 -10.79 13.41
C LEU A 213 -4.73 -11.14 12.09
N GLY A 214 -4.51 -10.36 11.02
CA GLY A 214 -5.13 -10.65 9.72
C GLY A 214 -6.57 -10.17 9.54
N CYS A 215 -7.04 -9.19 10.30
CA CYS A 215 -8.43 -8.71 10.20
C CYS A 215 -8.77 -8.01 8.88
N TYR A 216 -7.77 -7.53 8.13
CA TYR A 216 -7.95 -6.87 6.83
C TYR A 216 -7.94 -7.86 5.66
N GLY A 217 -8.01 -9.17 5.93
CA GLY A 217 -8.08 -10.17 4.87
C GLY A 217 -6.78 -10.31 4.08
N ALA A 218 -6.84 -11.08 3.00
CA ALA A 218 -5.68 -11.43 2.21
C ALA A 218 -5.17 -10.27 1.35
N VAL A 219 -3.85 -10.18 1.15
CA VAL A 219 -3.28 -9.34 0.09
C VAL A 219 -3.77 -9.76 -1.29
N THR A 220 -3.80 -8.82 -2.23
CA THR A 220 -4.20 -9.09 -3.61
C THR A 220 -3.39 -10.22 -4.25
N GLY A 221 -4.08 -11.14 -4.91
CA GLY A 221 -3.49 -12.34 -5.52
C GLY A 221 -3.35 -13.53 -4.56
N VAL A 222 -3.67 -13.37 -3.27
CA VAL A 222 -3.73 -14.47 -2.31
C VAL A 222 -5.19 -14.85 -2.06
N VAL A 223 -5.55 -16.08 -2.42
CA VAL A 223 -6.93 -16.60 -2.26
C VAL A 223 -7.21 -16.95 -0.80
N ASP A 224 -6.29 -17.69 -0.16
CA ASP A 224 -6.41 -18.12 1.23
C ASP A 224 -5.19 -17.60 2.02
N PRO A 225 -5.36 -16.58 2.87
CA PRO A 225 -4.26 -15.98 3.61
C PRO A 225 -3.71 -16.94 4.66
N GLY A 226 -4.55 -17.82 5.22
CA GLY A 226 -4.10 -18.80 6.21
C GLY A 226 -3.18 -19.84 5.59
N VAL A 227 -3.57 -20.41 4.45
CA VAL A 227 -2.71 -21.34 3.69
C VAL A 227 -1.43 -20.65 3.22
N LYS A 228 -1.53 -19.42 2.72
CA LYS A 228 -0.35 -18.67 2.31
C LYS A 228 0.60 -18.39 3.47
N PHE A 229 0.07 -18.09 4.65
CA PHE A 229 0.88 -17.86 5.84
C PHE A 229 1.55 -19.15 6.32
N ILE A 230 0.87 -20.30 6.28
CA ILE A 230 1.48 -21.60 6.60
C ILE A 230 2.70 -21.86 5.69
N SER A 231 2.57 -21.60 4.39
CA SER A 231 3.69 -21.71 3.43
C SER A 231 4.84 -20.74 3.77
N THR A 232 4.52 -19.50 4.13
CA THR A 232 5.52 -18.52 4.61
C THR A 232 6.20 -19.01 5.88
N LEU A 233 5.45 -19.49 6.86
CA LEU A 233 5.97 -20.00 8.13
C LEU A 233 6.92 -21.19 7.92
N GLY A 234 6.55 -22.14 7.04
CA GLY A 234 7.44 -23.24 6.67
C GLY A 234 8.76 -22.76 6.06
N SER A 235 8.73 -21.67 5.28
CA SER A 235 9.94 -21.05 4.74
C SER A 235 10.79 -20.36 5.81
N LEU A 236 10.13 -19.70 6.79
CA LEU A 236 10.79 -19.04 7.92
C LEU A 236 11.39 -20.04 8.92
N CYS A 237 10.78 -21.22 9.05
CA CYS A 237 11.19 -22.26 9.99
C CYS A 237 11.88 -23.44 9.32
N LYS A 238 12.47 -23.24 8.12
CA LYS A 238 13.08 -24.31 7.32
C LYS A 238 14.15 -25.13 8.06
N ASP A 239 14.83 -24.51 9.03
CA ASP A 239 15.94 -25.09 9.79
C ASP A 239 15.47 -25.64 11.16
N LYS A 240 14.15 -25.70 11.40
CA LYS A 240 13.54 -26.18 12.65
C LYS A 240 12.81 -27.49 12.40
N ASP A 241 12.70 -28.31 13.45
CA ASP A 241 11.90 -29.53 13.41
C ASP A 241 10.40 -29.17 13.27
N PRO A 242 9.67 -29.71 12.26
CA PRO A 242 8.23 -29.48 12.13
C PRO A 242 7.43 -29.82 13.38
N ASP A 243 7.82 -30.84 14.14
CA ASP A 243 7.10 -31.25 15.35
C ASP A 243 7.18 -30.15 16.45
N GLU A 244 8.35 -29.51 16.62
CA GLU A 244 8.51 -28.37 17.53
C GLU A 244 7.64 -27.18 17.13
N VAL A 245 7.51 -26.92 15.83
CA VAL A 245 6.68 -25.83 15.31
C VAL A 245 5.19 -26.12 15.54
N MET A 246 4.76 -27.35 15.31
CA MET A 246 3.36 -27.78 15.54
C MET A 246 3.00 -27.77 17.03
N GLU A 247 3.93 -28.10 17.92
CA GLU A 247 3.68 -28.03 19.35
C GLU A 247 3.37 -26.61 19.84
N LEU A 248 3.96 -25.59 19.22
CA LEU A 248 3.71 -24.19 19.56
C LEU A 248 2.39 -23.67 19.00
N ILE A 249 1.94 -24.21 17.86
CA ILE A 249 0.71 -23.79 17.18
C ILE A 249 -0.42 -24.75 17.55
N LYS A 250 -1.02 -24.53 18.72
CA LYS A 250 -2.11 -25.37 19.24
C LYS A 250 -3.41 -25.30 18.43
N ASP A 251 -3.68 -24.17 17.78
CA ASP A 251 -4.89 -23.95 16.98
C ASP A 251 -4.53 -23.29 15.63
N PRO A 252 -4.05 -24.05 14.64
CA PRO A 252 -3.66 -23.49 13.35
C PRO A 252 -4.86 -22.93 12.58
N ALA A 253 -6.04 -23.54 12.72
CA ALA A 253 -7.25 -23.07 12.05
C ALA A 253 -7.70 -21.71 12.59
N GLY A 254 -7.81 -21.56 13.92
CA GLY A 254 -8.17 -20.30 14.54
C GLY A 254 -7.09 -19.24 14.46
N LEU A 255 -5.81 -19.62 14.50
CA LEU A 255 -4.69 -18.68 14.40
C LEU A 255 -4.59 -18.09 12.99
N PHE A 256 -4.59 -18.92 11.95
CA PHE A 256 -4.34 -18.47 10.58
C PHE A 256 -5.58 -18.05 9.81
N ASN A 257 -6.77 -18.45 10.25
CA ASN A 257 -8.05 -18.11 9.60
C ASN A 257 -9.04 -17.40 10.53
N ARG A 258 -8.55 -16.68 11.54
CA ARG A 258 -9.38 -16.02 12.57
C ARG A 258 -10.54 -15.19 12.00
N PHE A 259 -10.30 -14.47 10.91
CA PHE A 259 -11.27 -13.59 10.27
C PHE A 259 -11.71 -14.06 8.87
N THR A 260 -11.06 -15.10 8.35
CA THR A 260 -11.18 -15.52 6.96
C THR A 260 -11.66 -16.96 6.79
N LEU A 261 -11.99 -17.67 7.87
CA LEU A 261 -12.38 -19.08 7.83
C LEU A 261 -13.49 -19.37 6.80
N ALA A 262 -14.55 -18.55 6.77
CA ALA A 262 -15.66 -18.74 5.85
C ALA A 262 -15.28 -18.59 4.36
N ALA A 263 -14.25 -17.79 4.06
CA ALA A 263 -13.72 -17.58 2.71
C ALA A 263 -12.48 -18.45 2.42
N SER A 264 -11.95 -19.14 3.43
CA SER A 264 -10.81 -20.04 3.29
C SER A 264 -11.19 -21.32 2.55
N SER A 265 -10.17 -22.02 2.07
CA SER A 265 -10.31 -23.35 1.48
C SER A 265 -10.90 -24.39 2.45
N LEU A 266 -10.83 -24.14 3.77
CA LEU A 266 -11.43 -24.99 4.79
C LEU A 266 -12.95 -24.79 4.89
N GLY A 267 -13.42 -23.54 4.81
CA GLY A 267 -14.82 -23.14 4.90
C GLY A 267 -15.50 -23.37 6.26
N HIS A 268 -15.58 -24.64 6.69
CA HIS A 268 -16.17 -25.06 7.97
C HIS A 268 -15.53 -26.36 8.47
N LYS A 269 -15.78 -26.68 9.75
CA LYS A 269 -15.33 -27.95 10.32
C LYS A 269 -16.16 -29.10 9.76
N TYR A 270 -15.50 -30.09 9.16
CA TYR A 270 -16.11 -31.36 8.83
C TYR A 270 -16.23 -32.21 10.11
N HIS A 271 -17.42 -32.73 10.38
CA HIS A 271 -17.58 -33.80 11.35
C HIS A 271 -17.22 -35.11 10.66
N ASP A 272 -16.30 -35.88 11.25
CA ASP A 272 -16.06 -37.23 10.79
C ASP A 272 -17.40 -37.98 10.78
N LYS A 273 -17.77 -38.51 9.61
CA LYS A 273 -18.86 -39.49 9.56
C LYS A 273 -18.34 -40.70 10.32
N THR A 274 -18.88 -40.96 11.50
CA THR A 274 -18.72 -42.25 12.15
C THR A 274 -19.16 -43.29 11.14
N ILE A 275 -18.21 -44.02 10.57
CA ILE A 275 -18.49 -45.20 9.75
C ILE A 275 -19.08 -46.18 10.75
N ALA A 276 -20.39 -46.36 10.72
CA ALA A 276 -21.04 -47.41 11.50
C ALA A 276 -20.55 -48.75 10.94
N GLU A 277 -19.80 -49.49 11.76
CA GLU A 277 -19.47 -50.90 11.53
C GLU A 277 -20.72 -51.78 11.52
#